data_AF-A0A1F6SDR7-F1
#
_entry.id   AF-A0A1F6SDR7-F1
#
_cell.length_a   1.000
_cell.length_b   1.000
_cell.length_c   1.000
_cell.angle_alpha   90.00
_cell.angle_beta   90.00
_cell.angle_gamma   90.00
#
_symmetry.space_group_name_H-M   'P 1'
#
loop_
_entity.id
_entity.type
_entity.pdbx_description
1 polymer ?
#
loop_
_entity_poly.entity_id
_entity_poly.type
_entity_poly.pdbx_seq_one_letter_code
_entity_poly.pdbx_strand_id
1 'polypeptide(L)'
;MRKFLNFILFLAFITTIIPAKAANIPDMACKNKSKAQTSTIKSEILQIKEEKTQNYISKSQFPITATNPTSSTNPVGAYYPGLRAANQLLIYTPEFGQTTGTNEYGSEAIVVNGIVTDFTGSNTIIPQNGYVISGHGRASRWIKEKLIIGATVKIDRENKVIESIITPESYIFKANQGIQRVSQIIQQNKNTIKGYEAKQSEFYLNNAVKKINEAKQYIKLKEYDRVQEVANEAYLLSNQALYHAIPAKPGEFHGIWLRPTEKTREEIIQTLNKLQETGIHNVFLETYYQGYTIFPSKTLEKYGVISQRKEFQGWDPLKVWTEEAHKRNVKIHVWFQTFYVGNEDISKNPQHVLSVNPSWANVQKRNYTADKPVPSGSEHNGYFLDPANPQVQTYLLTLISEVANNYDIDGLNIDYIRYPVSLPHTFPNYLETTWGYTNYARSEFISLYGVDPVTLTQQDPLWQKWIDYRQSKITNLVANIKPVIKRNILVSTVVFPDIEESSINKLQNWKVWGNNRYVDAFTPLVMGSDESLAKNYVQQIKNLVGNNVYVYPGLFEPFISGSPADLLLQIESSRNAGASGIVIFDYAHLNQRFIDALGARAFKTAP
;
A
#
# COMPACT_ATOMS: atom_id res chain seq x y z
N MET A 1 -15.32 -25.34 -5.44
CA MET A 1 -15.60 -26.07 -4.18
C MET A 1 -15.95 -25.02 -3.11
N ARG A 2 -17.18 -24.53 -2.98
CA ARG A 2 -18.36 -25.11 -2.31
C ARG A 2 -18.04 -25.79 -0.98
N LYS A 3 -18.16 -25.04 0.12
CA LYS A 3 -18.93 -25.32 1.36
C LYS A 3 -18.37 -24.44 2.49
N PHE A 4 -19.25 -23.70 3.16
CA PHE A 4 -19.39 -23.57 4.62
C PHE A 4 -20.14 -22.27 4.95
N LEU A 5 -21.45 -22.44 5.14
CA LEU A 5 -22.41 -21.52 5.72
C LEU A 5 -23.07 -22.31 6.89
N ASN A 6 -23.53 -21.60 7.93
CA ASN A 6 -24.24 -22.02 9.17
C ASN A 6 -23.36 -21.77 10.42
N PHE A 7 -23.75 -21.08 11.50
CA PHE A 7 -25.02 -20.95 12.25
C PHE A 7 -24.83 -19.76 13.27
N ILE A 8 -25.66 -18.71 13.45
CA ILE A 8 -27.01 -18.51 14.05
C ILE A 8 -27.06 -18.21 15.58
N LEU A 9 -27.54 -16.96 15.91
CA LEU A 9 -28.37 -16.40 17.02
C LEU A 9 -27.90 -16.47 18.51
N PHE A 10 -28.21 -15.55 19.47
CA PHE A 10 -29.46 -14.79 19.78
C PHE A 10 -29.27 -13.66 20.87
N LEU A 11 -30.15 -12.61 20.86
CA LEU A 11 -30.63 -11.62 21.91
C LEU A 11 -29.64 -10.54 22.43
N ALA A 12 -29.82 -9.20 22.32
CA ALA A 12 -30.92 -8.20 22.49
C ALA A 12 -31.19 -7.83 24.00
N PHE A 13 -31.09 -6.59 24.49
CA PHE A 13 -32.03 -5.45 24.34
C PHE A 13 -31.54 -4.14 25.08
N ILE A 14 -31.85 -2.97 24.49
CA ILE A 14 -32.35 -1.67 25.04
C ILE A 14 -31.49 -0.58 25.75
N THR A 15 -31.42 0.59 25.06
CA THR A 15 -31.57 2.05 25.39
C THR A 15 -30.75 2.73 26.52
N THR A 16 -30.37 4.02 26.53
CA THR A 16 -31.01 5.28 26.05
C THR A 16 -29.98 6.42 25.96
N ILE A 17 -30.35 7.45 25.20
CA ILE A 17 -29.66 8.66 24.71
C ILE A 17 -29.65 9.82 25.74
N ILE A 18 -28.70 10.78 25.66
CA ILE A 18 -28.91 12.25 25.49
C ILE A 18 -27.55 13.03 25.41
N PRO A 19 -27.43 14.10 24.59
CA PRO A 19 -26.16 14.71 24.16
C PRO A 19 -25.89 16.12 24.74
N ALA A 20 -24.67 16.65 24.58
CA ALA A 20 -24.32 18.03 24.90
C ALA A 20 -23.76 18.79 23.69
N LYS A 21 -24.27 20.02 23.51
CA LYS A 21 -24.05 20.98 22.42
C LYS A 21 -22.68 21.65 22.43
N ALA A 22 -22.20 21.95 21.23
CA ALA A 22 -21.06 22.82 20.93
C ALA A 22 -21.43 24.32 20.92
N ALA A 23 -20.44 25.17 21.16
CA ALA A 23 -20.51 26.64 21.03
C ALA A 23 -19.51 27.13 19.96
N ASN A 24 -19.99 28.08 19.14
CA ASN A 24 -19.30 28.76 18.03
C ASN A 24 -18.34 29.86 18.48
N ILE A 25 -17.30 30.14 17.67
CA ILE A 25 -16.55 31.42 17.64
C ILE A 25 -16.28 31.82 16.17
N PRO A 26 -16.36 33.12 15.77
CA PRO A 26 -16.47 33.58 14.38
C PRO A 26 -15.15 34.09 13.73
N ASP A 27 -15.20 34.12 12.39
CA ASP A 27 -14.19 34.57 11.42
C ASP A 27 -13.85 36.07 11.45
N MET A 28 -12.58 36.40 11.13
CA MET A 28 -12.14 37.72 10.67
C MET A 28 -11.41 37.62 9.33
N ALA A 29 -11.93 38.35 8.35
CA ALA A 29 -11.38 38.51 7.00
C ALA A 29 -10.30 39.60 6.93
N CYS A 30 -9.28 39.39 6.08
CA CYS A 30 -8.40 40.45 5.63
C CYS A 30 -8.20 40.40 4.11
N LYS A 31 -8.40 41.54 3.45
CA LYS A 31 -8.24 41.76 2.01
C LYS A 31 -6.79 42.19 1.72
N ASN A 32 -6.20 41.71 0.61
CA ASN A 32 -5.29 42.55 -0.17
C ASN A 32 -5.19 42.14 -1.64
N LYS A 33 -5.06 43.17 -2.49
CA LYS A 33 -5.08 43.15 -3.96
C LYS A 33 -3.67 42.98 -4.54
N SER A 34 -3.49 42.10 -5.53
CA SER A 34 -2.62 42.37 -6.68
C SER A 34 -3.16 41.63 -7.92
N LYS A 35 -3.35 42.38 -9.02
CA LYS A 35 -3.81 41.93 -10.34
C LYS A 35 -2.92 42.63 -11.36
N ALA A 36 -2.36 41.88 -12.30
CA ALA A 36 -2.30 42.21 -13.74
C ALA A 36 -1.20 41.38 -14.44
N GLN A 37 -1.50 40.10 -14.72
CA GLN A 37 -0.96 39.29 -15.85
C GLN A 37 -1.42 37.83 -15.74
N THR A 38 -1.91 37.41 -14.57
CA THR A 38 -2.52 36.10 -14.31
C THR A 38 -4.02 36.04 -14.63
N SER A 39 -4.61 37.13 -15.15
CA SER A 39 -6.06 37.25 -15.28
C SER A 39 -6.63 36.46 -16.45
N THR A 40 -5.88 36.22 -17.53
CA THR A 40 -6.43 35.59 -18.74
C THR A 40 -6.68 34.09 -18.57
N ILE A 41 -5.87 33.40 -17.76
CA ILE A 41 -6.04 31.95 -17.49
C ILE A 41 -7.01 31.69 -16.34
N LYS A 42 -7.08 32.59 -15.34
CA LYS A 42 -8.06 32.47 -14.24
C LYS A 42 -9.48 32.84 -14.65
N SER A 43 -9.68 33.70 -15.67
CA SER A 43 -11.02 34.17 -16.05
C SER A 43 -11.82 33.20 -16.92
N GLU A 44 -11.19 32.21 -17.56
CA GLU A 44 -11.93 31.20 -18.36
C GLU A 44 -12.38 29.98 -17.54
N ILE A 45 -11.93 29.84 -16.29
CA ILE A 45 -12.11 28.61 -15.51
C ILE A 45 -13.32 28.66 -14.54
N LEU A 46 -13.98 29.78 -14.28
CA LEU A 46 -15.13 29.78 -13.34
C LEU A 46 -16.27 30.76 -13.68
N GLN A 47 -17.38 30.17 -14.14
CA GLN A 47 -18.79 30.46 -13.85
C GLN A 47 -19.64 30.29 -15.11
N ILE A 48 -20.15 29.07 -15.34
CA ILE A 48 -21.29 28.85 -16.21
C ILE A 48 -22.24 27.92 -15.46
N LYS A 49 -23.48 28.37 -15.22
CA LYS A 49 -24.57 27.51 -14.79
C LYS A 49 -24.77 26.46 -15.88
N GLU A 50 -24.45 25.20 -15.58
CA GLU A 50 -24.70 24.08 -16.49
C GLU A 50 -26.21 23.91 -16.68
N GLU A 51 -26.71 24.18 -17.89
CA GLU A 51 -27.99 23.63 -18.32
C GLU A 51 -27.82 22.11 -18.42
N LYS A 52 -28.38 21.38 -17.44
CA LYS A 52 -28.36 19.91 -17.43
C LYS A 52 -29.14 19.38 -18.62
N THR A 53 -28.45 18.93 -19.67
CA THR A 53 -29.10 18.18 -20.75
C THR A 53 -29.42 16.75 -20.27
N GLN A 54 -30.61 16.26 -20.64
CA GLN A 54 -31.18 14.99 -20.16
C GLN A 54 -30.65 13.77 -20.95
N ASN A 55 -29.56 13.93 -21.73
CA ASN A 55 -29.02 12.90 -22.62
C ASN A 55 -27.98 12.06 -21.89
N TYR A 56 -28.42 10.88 -21.45
CA TYR A 56 -27.61 9.93 -20.72
C TYR A 56 -26.81 9.05 -21.69
N ILE A 57 -25.49 8.97 -21.50
CA ILE A 57 -24.64 7.96 -22.16
C ILE A 57 -24.87 6.59 -21.51
N SER A 58 -24.93 6.58 -20.18
CA SER A 58 -25.22 5.36 -19.44
C SER A 58 -25.97 5.66 -18.16
N LYS A 59 -26.86 4.75 -17.80
CA LYS A 59 -27.60 4.74 -16.55
C LYS A 59 -27.56 3.33 -15.97
N SER A 60 -27.15 3.20 -14.72
CA SER A 60 -27.04 1.89 -14.07
C SER A 60 -27.45 1.97 -12.62
N GLN A 61 -28.04 0.90 -12.10
CA GLN A 61 -28.47 0.80 -10.72
C GLN A 61 -27.82 -0.40 -10.04
N PHE A 62 -27.61 -0.30 -8.72
CA PHE A 62 -27.17 -1.41 -7.89
C PHE A 62 -27.85 -1.36 -6.51
N PRO A 63 -28.22 -2.50 -5.91
CA PRO A 63 -28.81 -2.52 -4.57
C PRO A 63 -27.79 -2.13 -3.49
N ILE A 64 -28.18 -1.20 -2.61
CA ILE A 64 -27.43 -0.81 -1.42
C ILE A 64 -27.71 -1.83 -0.33
N THR A 65 -26.66 -2.45 0.20
CA THR A 65 -26.77 -3.41 1.30
C THR A 65 -27.06 -2.72 2.61
N ALA A 66 -26.29 -1.68 2.95
CA ALA A 66 -26.52 -0.82 4.11
C ALA A 66 -25.84 0.54 3.93
N THR A 67 -26.35 1.55 4.64
CA THR A 67 -25.71 2.86 4.83
C THR A 67 -25.27 2.95 6.28
N ASN A 68 -24.02 3.35 6.52
CA ASN A 68 -23.37 3.38 7.84
C ASN A 68 -23.59 2.05 8.59
N PRO A 69 -23.02 0.95 8.07
CA PRO A 69 -23.31 -0.39 8.58
C PRO A 69 -22.93 -0.50 10.06
N THR A 70 -23.72 -1.26 10.80
CA THR A 70 -23.42 -1.73 12.16
C THR A 70 -23.57 -3.24 12.20
N SER A 71 -23.15 -3.90 13.28
CA SER A 71 -23.33 -5.35 13.42
C SER A 71 -24.81 -5.76 13.40
N SER A 72 -25.74 -4.85 13.69
CA SER A 72 -27.18 -5.11 13.58
C SER A 72 -27.74 -4.85 12.19
N THR A 73 -27.30 -3.79 11.50
CA THR A 73 -27.80 -3.45 10.16
C THR A 73 -27.12 -4.23 9.03
N ASN A 74 -25.92 -4.77 9.28
CA ASN A 74 -25.21 -5.66 8.37
C ASN A 74 -24.53 -6.83 9.12
N PRO A 75 -25.31 -7.80 9.61
CA PRO A 75 -24.78 -8.90 10.44
C PRO A 75 -23.80 -9.81 9.70
N VAL A 76 -23.93 -9.95 8.37
CA VAL A 76 -22.97 -10.69 7.55
C VAL A 76 -21.64 -9.94 7.47
N GLY A 77 -21.70 -8.61 7.38
CA GLY A 77 -20.54 -7.72 7.36
C GLY A 77 -19.79 -7.65 8.68
N ALA A 78 -20.45 -7.90 9.82
CA ALA A 78 -19.92 -7.69 11.18
C ALA A 78 -18.56 -8.36 11.47
N TYR A 79 -18.19 -9.40 10.70
CA TYR A 79 -16.94 -10.15 10.86
C TYR A 79 -15.83 -9.72 9.90
N TYR A 80 -16.05 -8.66 9.11
CA TYR A 80 -15.12 -8.20 8.07
C TYR A 80 -14.73 -6.73 8.30
N PRO A 81 -13.51 -6.32 7.91
CA PRO A 81 -13.08 -4.92 7.94
C PRO A 81 -14.08 -3.98 7.28
N GLY A 82 -14.38 -2.86 7.94
CA GLY A 82 -15.37 -1.86 7.52
C GLY A 82 -16.82 -2.37 7.51
N LEU A 83 -17.07 -3.55 8.08
CA LEU A 83 -18.35 -4.25 8.02
C LEU A 83 -18.78 -4.57 6.58
N ARG A 84 -17.83 -4.82 5.67
CA ARG A 84 -18.09 -5.14 4.25
C ARG A 84 -17.80 -6.60 3.94
N ALA A 85 -18.85 -7.41 3.80
CA ALA A 85 -18.72 -8.78 3.35
C ALA A 85 -18.69 -8.90 1.80
N ALA A 86 -18.44 -10.12 1.33
CA ALA A 86 -18.38 -10.40 -0.09
C ALA A 86 -19.68 -10.02 -0.84
N ASN A 87 -19.52 -9.39 -2.01
CA ASN A 87 -20.61 -8.97 -2.92
C ASN A 87 -21.52 -7.85 -2.42
N GLN A 88 -21.23 -7.23 -1.27
CA GLN A 88 -22.02 -6.14 -0.72
C GLN A 88 -21.60 -4.79 -1.29
N LEU A 89 -22.57 -3.87 -1.39
CA LEU A 89 -22.35 -2.44 -1.64
C LEU A 89 -22.81 -1.65 -0.42
N LEU A 90 -21.91 -0.85 0.14
CA LEU A 90 -22.14 -0.06 1.35
C LEU A 90 -21.91 1.41 1.08
N ILE A 91 -22.63 2.26 1.80
CA ILE A 91 -22.47 3.71 1.77
C ILE A 91 -21.95 4.16 3.13
N TYR A 92 -20.84 4.89 3.15
CA TYR A 92 -20.29 5.47 4.37
C TYR A 92 -20.39 7.00 4.30
N THR A 93 -21.07 7.60 5.26
CA THR A 93 -21.17 9.06 5.44
C THR A 93 -20.34 9.49 6.65
N PRO A 94 -20.11 10.80 6.87
CA PRO A 94 -19.36 11.29 8.03
C PRO A 94 -19.90 10.82 9.39
N GLU A 95 -21.15 10.38 9.46
CA GLU A 95 -21.74 9.79 10.68
C GLU A 95 -21.15 8.42 11.04
N PHE A 96 -20.57 7.69 10.07
CA PHE A 96 -19.92 6.40 10.32
C PHE A 96 -18.57 6.55 11.03
N GLY A 97 -17.78 7.54 10.61
CA GLY A 97 -16.42 7.74 11.11
C GLY A 97 -15.58 8.59 10.16
N GLN A 98 -14.28 8.67 10.44
CA GLN A 98 -13.34 9.40 9.58
C GLN A 98 -12.98 8.62 8.31
N THR A 99 -12.94 7.29 8.37
CA THR A 99 -12.64 6.41 7.24
C THR A 99 -13.62 5.23 7.17
N THR A 100 -13.64 4.51 6.05
CA THR A 100 -14.53 3.35 5.86
C THR A 100 -14.09 2.10 6.65
N GLY A 101 -12.83 2.01 7.08
CA GLY A 101 -12.30 0.85 7.80
C GLY A 101 -12.19 -0.44 6.97
N THR A 102 -12.43 -0.37 5.66
CA THR A 102 -12.44 -1.54 4.77
C THR A 102 -11.02 -2.02 4.42
N ASN A 103 -10.89 -3.30 4.09
CA ASN A 103 -9.64 -3.87 3.57
C ASN A 103 -9.53 -3.73 2.04
N GLU A 104 -8.36 -4.07 1.51
CA GLU A 104 -7.95 -3.94 0.10
C GLU A 104 -8.78 -4.79 -0.88
N TYR A 105 -9.59 -5.72 -0.39
CA TYR A 105 -10.38 -6.64 -1.22
C TYR A 105 -11.68 -5.99 -1.73
N GLY A 106 -11.60 -4.89 -2.50
CA GLY A 106 -12.77 -4.28 -3.13
C GLY A 106 -12.46 -3.05 -3.97
N SER A 107 -13.45 -2.16 -4.09
CA SER A 107 -13.28 -0.83 -4.68
C SER A 107 -14.06 0.19 -3.87
N GLU A 108 -13.57 1.42 -3.81
CA GLU A 108 -14.26 2.55 -3.20
C GLU A 108 -14.30 3.75 -4.17
N ALA A 109 -15.35 4.55 -4.08
CA ALA A 109 -15.51 5.78 -4.86
C ALA A 109 -15.98 6.91 -3.95
N ILE A 110 -15.31 8.05 -4.03
CA ILE A 110 -15.64 9.25 -3.26
C ILE A 110 -16.68 10.06 -4.02
N VAL A 111 -17.78 10.39 -3.37
CA VAL A 111 -18.85 11.22 -3.92
C VAL A 111 -18.96 12.50 -3.12
N VAL A 112 -18.80 13.64 -3.78
CA VAL A 112 -18.99 14.98 -3.19
C VAL A 112 -20.07 15.70 -3.95
N ASN A 113 -21.05 16.26 -3.24
CA ASN A 113 -22.21 16.96 -3.84
C ASN A 113 -22.95 16.12 -4.91
N GLY A 114 -22.98 14.78 -4.74
CA GLY A 114 -23.64 13.86 -5.67
C GLY A 114 -22.86 13.56 -6.95
N ILE A 115 -21.59 13.96 -7.05
CA ILE A 115 -20.71 13.66 -8.19
C ILE A 115 -19.56 12.79 -7.71
N VAL A 116 -19.23 11.73 -8.47
CA VAL A 116 -18.00 10.95 -8.23
C VAL A 116 -16.79 11.83 -8.50
N THR A 117 -15.98 12.06 -7.48
CA THR A 117 -14.80 12.93 -7.56
C THR A 117 -13.50 12.17 -7.57
N ASP A 118 -13.49 10.94 -7.07
CA ASP A 118 -12.28 10.12 -6.99
C ASP A 118 -12.60 8.63 -6.81
N PHE A 119 -11.62 7.78 -7.08
CA PHE A 119 -11.64 6.35 -6.79
C PHE A 119 -10.49 5.96 -5.88
N THR A 120 -10.78 5.07 -4.95
CA THR A 120 -9.82 4.59 -3.95
C THR A 120 -9.94 3.08 -3.82
N GLY A 121 -8.94 2.44 -3.23
CA GLY A 121 -8.93 0.99 -3.03
C GLY A 121 -9.76 0.57 -1.82
N SER A 122 -9.42 1.11 -0.65
CA SER A 122 -9.93 0.67 0.65
C SER A 122 -9.62 1.68 1.76
N ASN A 123 -10.34 1.57 2.89
CA ASN A 123 -10.21 2.42 4.07
C ASN A 123 -10.21 3.94 3.77
N THR A 124 -11.08 4.37 2.85
CA THR A 124 -11.11 5.72 2.32
C THR A 124 -11.54 6.75 3.37
N ILE A 125 -10.89 7.92 3.38
CA ILE A 125 -11.33 9.07 4.18
C ILE A 125 -12.70 9.53 3.68
N ILE A 126 -13.67 9.61 4.59
CA ILE A 126 -15.04 9.98 4.25
C ILE A 126 -15.11 11.52 4.18
N PRO A 127 -15.48 12.12 3.03
CA PRO A 127 -15.51 13.57 2.88
C PRO A 127 -16.64 14.18 3.72
N GLN A 128 -16.37 15.32 4.37
CA GLN A 128 -17.33 16.01 5.24
C GLN A 128 -18.63 16.43 4.52
N ASN A 129 -18.53 16.75 3.23
CA ASN A 129 -19.64 17.16 2.37
C ASN A 129 -20.03 16.09 1.33
N GLY A 130 -19.82 14.82 1.67
CA GLY A 130 -20.04 13.71 0.74
C GLY A 130 -20.22 12.37 1.43
N TYR A 131 -19.93 11.30 0.67
CA TYR A 131 -19.96 9.92 1.14
C TYR A 131 -19.04 9.05 0.29
N VAL A 132 -18.73 7.86 0.79
CA VAL A 132 -17.97 6.83 0.06
C VAL A 132 -18.91 5.71 -0.34
N ILE A 133 -18.88 5.34 -1.62
CA ILE A 133 -19.48 4.10 -2.14
C ILE A 133 -18.43 3.01 -2.05
N SER A 134 -18.72 1.91 -1.38
CA SER A 134 -17.76 0.84 -1.18
C SER A 134 -18.35 -0.50 -1.58
N GLY A 135 -17.62 -1.26 -2.40
CA GLY A 135 -18.11 -2.51 -2.95
C GLY A 135 -17.08 -3.63 -2.91
N HIS A 136 -17.53 -4.85 -2.59
CA HIS A 136 -16.75 -6.08 -2.74
C HIS A 136 -17.34 -6.94 -3.88
N GLY A 137 -16.53 -7.75 -4.55
CA GLY A 137 -17.01 -8.77 -5.51
C GLY A 137 -17.86 -8.16 -6.62
N ARG A 138 -19.13 -8.58 -6.76
CA ARG A 138 -20.03 -8.00 -7.79
C ARG A 138 -20.25 -6.49 -7.62
N ALA A 139 -20.29 -5.97 -6.40
CA ALA A 139 -20.43 -4.53 -6.15
C ALA A 139 -19.15 -3.77 -6.52
N SER A 140 -17.97 -4.32 -6.21
CA SER A 140 -16.68 -3.79 -6.65
C SER A 140 -16.61 -3.68 -8.19
N ARG A 141 -17.10 -4.73 -8.88
CA ARG A 141 -17.19 -4.74 -10.34
C ARG A 141 -18.14 -3.66 -10.85
N TRP A 142 -19.31 -3.50 -10.24
CA TRP A 142 -20.24 -2.44 -10.61
C TRP A 142 -19.63 -1.04 -10.45
N ILE A 143 -18.93 -0.77 -9.34
CA ILE A 143 -18.20 0.49 -9.13
C ILE A 143 -17.21 0.73 -10.28
N LYS A 144 -16.38 -0.27 -10.61
CA LYS A 144 -15.35 -0.17 -11.65
C LYS A 144 -15.92 -0.02 -13.07
N GLU A 145 -17.06 -0.63 -13.36
CA GLU A 145 -17.63 -0.66 -14.72
C GLU A 145 -18.68 0.43 -14.96
N LYS A 146 -19.34 0.94 -13.91
CA LYS A 146 -20.53 1.80 -14.01
C LYS A 146 -20.37 3.17 -13.38
N LEU A 147 -19.25 3.45 -12.72
CA LEU A 147 -18.89 4.79 -12.28
C LEU A 147 -17.69 5.30 -13.07
N ILE A 148 -17.66 6.61 -13.28
CA ILE A 148 -16.48 7.36 -13.70
C ILE A 148 -16.39 8.63 -12.86
N ILE A 149 -15.21 9.24 -12.76
CA ILE A 149 -15.09 10.62 -12.26
C ILE A 149 -16.01 11.50 -13.10
N GLY A 150 -16.82 12.33 -12.44
CA GLY A 150 -17.84 13.16 -13.07
C GLY A 150 -19.22 12.50 -13.22
N ALA A 151 -19.35 11.20 -12.93
CA ALA A 151 -20.66 10.55 -12.90
C ALA A 151 -21.52 11.16 -11.77
N THR A 152 -22.79 11.44 -12.07
CA THR A 152 -23.76 11.82 -11.02
C THR A 152 -24.29 10.57 -10.36
N VAL A 153 -24.33 10.58 -9.03
CA VAL A 153 -24.84 9.49 -8.22
C VAL A 153 -26.08 9.94 -7.46
N LYS A 154 -27.14 9.16 -7.55
CA LYS A 154 -28.37 9.35 -6.78
C LYS A 154 -28.62 8.12 -5.90
N ILE A 155 -29.01 8.36 -4.65
CA ILE A 155 -29.39 7.29 -3.73
C ILE A 155 -30.90 7.36 -3.54
N ASP A 156 -31.59 6.29 -3.93
CA ASP A 156 -32.98 6.04 -3.58
C ASP A 156 -33.00 5.28 -2.24
N ARG A 157 -33.34 6.00 -1.16
CA ARG A 157 -33.38 5.46 0.19
C ARG A 157 -34.58 4.54 0.43
N GLU A 158 -35.68 4.75 -0.30
CA GLU A 158 -36.90 3.94 -0.16
C GLU A 158 -36.69 2.56 -0.75
N ASN A 159 -36.18 2.51 -1.98
CA ASN A 159 -35.91 1.26 -2.69
C ASN A 159 -34.53 0.66 -2.37
N LYS A 160 -33.71 1.36 -1.58
CA LYS A 160 -32.32 0.98 -1.24
C LYS A 160 -31.48 0.72 -2.49
N VAL A 161 -31.51 1.63 -3.44
CA VAL A 161 -30.77 1.51 -4.70
C VAL A 161 -29.88 2.73 -4.89
N ILE A 162 -28.67 2.49 -5.39
CA ILE A 162 -27.79 3.53 -5.90
C ILE A 162 -27.88 3.57 -7.42
N GLU A 163 -28.00 4.76 -7.98
CA GLU A 163 -28.08 5.02 -9.41
C GLU A 163 -26.88 5.84 -9.86
N SER A 164 -26.14 5.32 -10.84
CA SER A 164 -25.11 6.02 -11.58
C SER A 164 -25.68 6.60 -12.86
N ILE A 165 -25.35 7.85 -13.14
CA ILE A 165 -25.73 8.58 -14.34
C ILE A 165 -24.46 9.17 -14.96
N ILE A 166 -24.13 8.71 -16.16
CA ILE A 166 -23.01 9.21 -16.95
C ILE A 166 -23.56 10.02 -18.11
N THR A 167 -23.14 11.27 -18.22
CA THR A 167 -23.48 12.17 -19.32
C THR A 167 -22.21 12.61 -20.06
N PRO A 168 -22.34 13.24 -21.24
CA PRO A 168 -21.21 13.86 -21.93
C PRO A 168 -20.41 14.83 -21.03
N GLU A 169 -21.10 15.57 -20.17
CA GLU A 169 -20.50 16.48 -19.20
C GLU A 169 -19.68 15.75 -18.13
N SER A 170 -20.00 14.50 -17.79
CA SER A 170 -19.17 13.68 -16.89
C SER A 170 -17.74 13.52 -17.43
N TYR A 171 -17.59 13.31 -18.75
CA TYR A 171 -16.26 13.20 -19.38
C TYR A 171 -15.52 14.55 -19.39
N ILE A 172 -16.23 15.65 -19.67
CA ILE A 172 -15.68 17.00 -19.57
C ILE A 172 -15.21 17.29 -18.14
N PHE A 173 -16.00 16.92 -17.13
CA PHE A 173 -15.66 17.09 -15.72
C PHE A 173 -14.35 16.35 -15.38
N LYS A 174 -14.24 15.07 -15.76
CA LYS A 174 -13.03 14.27 -15.54
C LYS A 174 -11.79 14.91 -16.18
N ALA A 175 -11.89 15.34 -17.43
CA ALA A 175 -10.80 15.99 -18.13
C ALA A 175 -10.40 17.33 -17.50
N ASN A 176 -11.38 18.15 -17.09
CA ASN A 176 -11.13 19.41 -16.38
C ASN A 176 -10.43 19.20 -15.03
N GLN A 177 -10.80 18.17 -14.27
CA GLN A 177 -10.10 17.83 -13.03
C GLN A 177 -8.62 17.53 -13.28
N GLY A 178 -8.31 16.71 -14.30
CA GLY A 178 -6.93 16.41 -14.68
C GLY A 178 -6.15 17.65 -15.11
N ILE A 179 -6.75 18.50 -15.95
CA ILE A 179 -6.18 19.79 -16.39
C ILE A 179 -5.90 20.71 -15.21
N GLN A 180 -6.86 20.84 -14.29
CA GLN A 180 -6.70 21.68 -13.10
C GLN A 180 -5.57 21.16 -12.22
N ARG A 181 -5.52 19.84 -11.99
CA ARG A 181 -4.50 19.20 -11.16
C ARG A 181 -3.10 19.44 -11.71
N VAL A 182 -2.87 19.11 -12.99
CA VAL A 182 -1.54 19.29 -13.59
C VAL A 182 -1.15 20.76 -13.70
N SER A 183 -2.11 21.66 -13.94
CA SER A 183 -1.86 23.11 -13.93
C SER A 183 -1.36 23.61 -12.57
N GLN A 184 -1.95 23.12 -11.47
CA GLN A 184 -1.50 23.42 -10.11
C GLN A 184 -0.08 22.90 -9.85
N ILE A 185 0.21 21.67 -10.26
CA ILE A 185 1.54 21.04 -10.10
C ILE A 185 2.61 21.82 -10.86
N ILE A 186 2.35 22.17 -12.13
CA ILE A 186 3.27 22.99 -12.94
C ILE A 186 3.52 24.33 -12.25
N GLN A 187 2.46 24.99 -11.76
CA GLN A 187 2.60 26.29 -11.11
C GLN A 187 3.36 26.20 -9.78
N GLN A 188 3.12 25.15 -8.99
CA GLN A 188 3.86 24.87 -7.77
C GLN A 188 5.34 24.67 -8.08
N ASN A 189 5.67 23.81 -9.05
CA ASN A 189 7.04 23.50 -9.43
C ASN A 189 7.79 24.72 -9.98
N LYS A 190 7.13 25.59 -10.76
CA LYS A 190 7.70 26.90 -11.17
C LYS A 190 8.11 27.78 -9.99
N ASN A 191 7.35 27.71 -8.89
CA ASN A 191 7.59 28.55 -7.72
C ASN A 191 8.63 27.94 -6.78
N THR A 192 8.74 26.62 -6.70
CA THR A 192 9.55 25.91 -5.70
C THR A 192 10.86 25.35 -6.23
N ILE A 193 10.94 25.04 -7.53
CA ILE A 193 12.10 24.38 -8.13
C ILE A 193 12.86 25.39 -9.01
N LYS A 194 14.05 25.76 -8.57
CA LYS A 194 14.94 26.65 -9.33
C LYS A 194 15.30 26.00 -10.67
N GLY A 195 15.08 26.71 -11.77
CA GLY A 195 15.37 26.21 -13.13
C GLY A 195 14.34 25.22 -13.67
N TYR A 196 13.14 25.13 -13.08
CA TYR A 196 12.10 24.24 -13.58
C TYR A 196 11.64 24.60 -15.01
N GLU A 197 11.89 23.69 -15.95
CA GLU A 197 11.41 23.81 -17.33
C GLU A 197 10.01 23.22 -17.48
N ALA A 198 9.03 24.03 -17.89
CA ALA A 198 7.64 23.60 -18.02
C ALA A 198 7.22 23.29 -19.48
N LYS A 199 8.09 23.55 -20.47
CA LYS A 199 7.74 23.61 -21.90
C LYS A 199 6.93 22.41 -22.39
N GLN A 200 7.39 21.19 -22.10
CA GLN A 200 6.72 19.96 -22.55
C GLN A 200 5.39 19.73 -21.82
N SER A 201 5.36 19.90 -20.48
CA SER A 201 4.13 19.81 -19.70
C SER A 201 3.07 20.85 -20.12
N GLU A 202 3.50 22.08 -20.43
CA GLU A 202 2.62 23.16 -20.90
C GLU A 202 2.11 22.92 -22.31
N PHE A 203 2.92 22.34 -23.19
CA PHE A 203 2.47 21.95 -24.53
C PHE A 203 1.28 21.00 -24.46
N TYR A 204 1.39 19.91 -23.70
CA TYR A 204 0.30 18.96 -23.52
C TYR A 204 -0.90 19.58 -22.79
N LEU A 205 -0.66 20.38 -21.74
CA LEU A 205 -1.72 21.08 -21.02
C LEU A 205 -2.52 22.02 -21.95
N ASN A 206 -1.84 22.80 -22.78
CA ASN A 206 -2.50 23.71 -23.73
C ASN A 206 -3.33 22.95 -24.76
N ASN A 207 -2.86 21.79 -25.24
CA ASN A 207 -3.63 20.95 -26.14
C ASN A 207 -4.84 20.31 -25.44
N ALA A 208 -4.70 19.90 -24.18
CA ALA A 208 -5.82 19.40 -23.38
C ALA A 208 -6.92 20.47 -23.22
N VAL A 209 -6.54 21.72 -22.94
CA VAL A 209 -7.49 22.85 -22.83
C VAL A 209 -8.20 23.12 -24.16
N LYS A 210 -7.48 23.08 -25.30
CA LYS A 210 -8.10 23.21 -26.63
C LYS A 210 -9.15 22.14 -26.87
N LYS A 211 -8.84 20.88 -26.52
CA LYS A 211 -9.76 19.74 -26.67
C LYS A 211 -10.99 19.88 -25.78
N ILE A 212 -10.84 20.37 -24.55
CA ILE A 212 -12.01 20.70 -23.71
C ILE A 212 -12.89 21.77 -24.36
N ASN A 213 -12.30 22.81 -24.95
CA ASN A 213 -13.08 23.85 -25.62
C ASN A 213 -13.82 23.32 -26.84
N GLU A 214 -13.21 22.40 -27.59
CA GLU A 214 -13.84 21.66 -28.70
C GLU A 214 -15.02 20.79 -28.20
N ALA A 215 -14.82 20.00 -27.13
CA ALA A 215 -15.88 19.20 -26.51
C ALA A 215 -17.09 20.06 -26.07
N LYS A 216 -16.84 21.25 -25.52
CA LYS A 216 -17.90 22.21 -25.16
C LYS A 216 -18.67 22.75 -26.38
N GLN A 217 -18.04 22.86 -27.56
CA GLN A 217 -18.78 23.21 -28.78
C GLN A 217 -19.67 22.05 -29.24
N TYR A 218 -19.18 20.81 -29.17
CA TYR A 218 -20.00 19.64 -29.52
C TYR A 218 -21.22 19.45 -28.62
N ILE A 219 -21.14 19.85 -27.34
CA ILE A 219 -22.31 19.95 -26.46
C ILE A 219 -23.38 20.87 -27.05
N LYS A 220 -22.99 22.08 -27.50
CA LYS A 220 -23.93 23.06 -28.09
C LYS A 220 -24.55 22.56 -29.40
N LEU A 221 -23.77 21.79 -30.17
CA LEU A 221 -24.21 21.15 -31.40
C LEU A 221 -25.02 19.86 -31.17
N LYS A 222 -25.13 19.40 -29.92
CA LYS A 222 -25.77 18.12 -29.53
C LYS A 222 -25.10 16.89 -30.16
N GLU A 223 -23.80 16.98 -30.49
CA GLU A 223 -22.98 15.89 -31.03
C GLU A 223 -22.30 15.09 -29.89
N TYR A 224 -23.10 14.41 -29.07
CA TYR A 224 -22.64 13.85 -27.79
C TYR A 224 -21.58 12.76 -27.88
N ASP A 225 -21.61 11.92 -28.92
CA ASP A 225 -20.58 10.88 -29.12
C ASP A 225 -19.19 11.51 -29.29
N ARG A 226 -19.12 12.66 -29.99
CA ARG A 226 -17.87 13.42 -30.19
C ARG A 226 -17.40 14.10 -28.91
N VAL A 227 -18.32 14.51 -28.03
CA VAL A 227 -17.96 15.05 -26.72
C VAL A 227 -17.18 14.02 -25.92
N GLN A 228 -17.65 12.77 -25.89
CA GLN A 228 -16.96 11.69 -25.17
C GLN A 228 -15.56 11.44 -25.74
N GLU A 229 -15.43 11.33 -27.07
CA GLU A 229 -14.16 11.12 -27.74
C GLU A 229 -13.14 12.23 -27.41
N VAL A 230 -13.53 13.48 -27.65
CA VAL A 230 -12.65 14.65 -27.50
C VAL A 230 -12.34 14.94 -26.02
N ALA A 231 -13.29 14.73 -25.11
CA ALA A 231 -13.04 14.87 -23.67
C ALA A 231 -12.08 13.79 -23.15
N ASN A 232 -12.15 12.56 -23.67
CA ASN A 232 -11.17 11.53 -23.35
C ASN A 232 -9.78 11.89 -23.91
N GLU A 233 -9.68 12.44 -25.12
CA GLU A 233 -8.43 12.95 -25.66
C GLU A 233 -7.84 14.06 -24.76
N ALA A 234 -8.68 14.99 -24.31
CA ALA A 234 -8.26 16.03 -23.36
C ALA A 234 -7.73 15.45 -22.04
N TYR A 235 -8.38 14.41 -21.50
CA TYR A 235 -7.93 13.72 -20.29
C TYR A 235 -6.59 12.98 -20.51
N LEU A 236 -6.41 12.32 -21.66
CA LEU A 236 -5.12 11.68 -21.99
C LEU A 236 -4.00 12.71 -22.14
N LEU A 237 -4.27 13.86 -22.77
CA LEU A 237 -3.32 14.96 -22.88
C LEU A 237 -2.99 15.57 -21.52
N SER A 238 -3.94 15.67 -20.59
CA SER A 238 -3.63 16.13 -19.22
C SER A 238 -2.76 15.15 -18.44
N ASN A 239 -2.94 13.83 -18.65
CA ASN A 239 -2.03 12.82 -18.12
C ASN A 239 -0.62 12.92 -18.74
N GLN A 240 -0.51 13.14 -20.06
CA GLN A 240 0.79 13.38 -20.69
C GLN A 240 1.46 14.65 -20.14
N ALA A 241 0.69 15.72 -19.89
CA ALA A 241 1.20 16.90 -19.21
C ALA A 241 1.76 16.55 -17.83
N LEU A 242 1.08 15.68 -17.06
CA LEU A 242 1.51 15.25 -15.74
C LEU A 242 2.82 14.46 -15.76
N TYR A 243 3.01 13.59 -16.76
CA TYR A 243 4.23 12.78 -16.93
C TYR A 243 5.48 13.67 -17.05
N HIS A 244 5.30 14.84 -17.66
CA HIS A 244 6.35 15.83 -17.83
C HIS A 244 6.33 16.94 -16.77
N ALA A 245 5.40 16.94 -15.81
CA ALA A 245 5.27 18.00 -14.82
C ALA A 245 6.09 17.74 -13.54
N ILE A 246 6.36 16.48 -13.21
CA ILE A 246 6.98 16.09 -11.94
C ILE A 246 8.43 15.66 -12.18
N PRO A 247 9.44 16.48 -11.83
CA PRO A 247 10.84 16.12 -12.00
C PRO A 247 11.36 15.20 -10.90
N ALA A 248 12.40 14.42 -11.22
CA ALA A 248 13.23 13.72 -10.25
C ALA A 248 13.90 14.71 -9.29
N LYS A 249 14.02 14.32 -8.00
CA LYS A 249 14.80 15.09 -7.04
C LYS A 249 16.27 14.66 -7.07
N PRO A 250 17.25 15.58 -7.07
CA PRO A 250 18.67 15.22 -7.01
C PRO A 250 18.98 14.35 -5.78
N GLY A 251 19.68 13.24 -5.99
CA GLY A 251 20.06 12.31 -4.92
C GLY A 251 18.92 11.48 -4.32
N GLU A 252 17.72 11.53 -4.92
CA GLU A 252 16.59 10.72 -4.48
C GLU A 252 16.79 9.23 -4.76
N PHE A 253 16.44 8.40 -3.78
CA PHE A 253 16.51 6.96 -3.94
C PHE A 253 15.36 6.47 -4.84
N HIS A 254 15.67 5.90 -6.01
CA HIS A 254 14.69 5.25 -6.88
C HIS A 254 14.91 3.74 -6.87
N GLY A 255 13.96 3.02 -6.28
CA GLY A 255 14.04 1.58 -6.05
C GLY A 255 12.93 0.78 -6.72
N ILE A 256 13.14 -0.53 -6.83
CA ILE A 256 12.11 -1.49 -7.22
C ILE A 256 12.30 -2.82 -6.49
N TRP A 257 11.22 -3.45 -6.04
CA TRP A 257 11.26 -4.86 -5.62
C TRP A 257 11.22 -5.79 -6.83
N LEU A 258 12.09 -6.79 -6.84
CA LEU A 258 12.25 -7.73 -7.93
C LEU A 258 12.41 -9.15 -7.40
N ARG A 259 11.45 -10.01 -7.73
CA ARG A 259 11.61 -11.47 -7.60
C ARG A 259 12.35 -11.98 -8.83
N PRO A 260 13.56 -12.56 -8.68
CA PRO A 260 14.31 -13.04 -9.83
C PRO A 260 13.60 -14.22 -10.49
N THR A 261 13.57 -14.20 -11.82
CA THR A 261 13.06 -15.30 -12.66
C THR A 261 14.05 -15.69 -13.78
N GLU A 262 15.08 -14.87 -13.94
CA GLU A 262 16.16 -14.99 -14.91
C GLU A 262 16.99 -16.26 -14.63
N LYS A 263 17.29 -16.98 -15.70
CA LYS A 263 17.99 -18.27 -15.70
C LYS A 263 19.41 -18.17 -16.25
N THR A 264 19.76 -17.04 -16.86
CA THR A 264 21.06 -16.82 -17.51
C THR A 264 21.58 -15.42 -17.21
N ARG A 265 22.89 -15.22 -17.42
CA ARG A 265 23.53 -13.89 -17.32
C ARG A 265 22.92 -12.91 -18.31
N GLU A 266 22.60 -13.37 -19.52
CA GLU A 266 22.03 -12.56 -20.60
C GLU A 266 20.63 -12.05 -20.23
N GLU A 267 19.78 -12.88 -19.61
CA GLU A 267 18.47 -12.46 -19.12
C GLU A 267 18.60 -11.42 -17.99
N ILE A 268 19.53 -11.60 -17.05
CA ILE A 268 19.85 -10.60 -16.01
C ILE A 268 20.26 -9.26 -16.65
N ILE A 269 21.14 -9.31 -17.66
CA ILE A 269 21.57 -8.12 -18.40
C ILE A 269 20.39 -7.41 -19.06
N GLN A 270 19.47 -8.15 -19.70
CA GLN A 270 18.29 -7.57 -20.34
C GLN A 270 17.37 -6.89 -19.33
N THR A 271 17.12 -7.52 -18.18
CA THR A 271 16.34 -6.90 -17.10
C THR A 271 17.00 -5.63 -16.58
N LEU A 272 18.31 -5.65 -16.32
CA LEU A 272 19.04 -4.46 -15.86
C LEU A 272 19.03 -3.32 -16.87
N ASN A 273 19.21 -3.60 -18.16
CA ASN A 273 19.14 -2.60 -19.23
C ASN A 273 17.75 -1.94 -19.26
N LYS A 274 16.68 -2.73 -19.15
CA LYS A 274 15.30 -2.22 -19.11
C LYS A 274 15.05 -1.33 -17.89
N LEU A 275 15.61 -1.68 -16.73
CA LEU A 275 15.50 -0.84 -15.53
C LEU A 275 16.22 0.50 -15.70
N GLN A 276 17.37 0.55 -16.37
CA GLN A 276 18.06 1.83 -16.63
C GLN A 276 17.21 2.80 -17.45
N GLU A 277 16.37 2.31 -18.36
CA GLU A 277 15.45 3.15 -19.16
C GLU A 277 14.45 3.93 -18.30
N THR A 278 14.18 3.47 -17.08
CA THR A 278 13.22 4.10 -16.15
C THR A 278 13.85 5.17 -15.26
N GLY A 279 15.18 5.14 -15.06
CA GLY A 279 15.86 5.93 -14.01
C GLY A 279 15.92 5.24 -12.63
N ILE A 280 15.45 3.99 -12.54
CA ILE A 280 15.62 3.12 -11.37
C ILE A 280 17.05 2.60 -11.33
N HIS A 281 17.71 2.79 -10.20
CA HIS A 281 19.12 2.43 -9.98
C HIS A 281 19.34 1.67 -8.66
N ASN A 282 18.26 1.29 -7.96
CA ASN A 282 18.31 0.41 -6.80
C ASN A 282 17.33 -0.75 -7.01
N VAL A 283 17.81 -1.97 -6.87
CA VAL A 283 16.98 -3.18 -6.98
C VAL A 283 16.98 -3.90 -5.65
N PHE A 284 15.79 -4.06 -5.08
CA PHE A 284 15.54 -4.90 -3.91
C PHE A 284 15.29 -6.32 -4.42
N LEU A 285 16.36 -7.08 -4.57
CA LEU A 285 16.38 -8.41 -5.19
C LEU A 285 15.99 -9.47 -4.18
N GLU A 286 14.87 -10.17 -4.41
CA GLU A 286 14.37 -11.22 -3.51
C GLU A 286 15.34 -12.40 -3.47
N THR A 287 16.16 -12.43 -2.42
CA THR A 287 17.35 -13.31 -2.35
C THR A 287 17.15 -14.46 -1.38
N TYR A 288 16.42 -14.23 -0.28
CA TYR A 288 15.96 -15.27 0.63
C TYR A 288 14.45 -15.14 0.80
N TYR A 289 13.71 -16.13 0.30
CA TYR A 289 12.26 -16.14 0.34
C TYR A 289 11.72 -17.55 0.45
N GLN A 290 10.62 -17.67 1.20
CA GLN A 290 9.97 -18.94 1.53
C GLN A 290 10.95 -20.00 2.09
N GLY A 291 11.92 -19.57 2.89
CA GLY A 291 12.87 -20.49 3.53
C GLY A 291 14.06 -20.95 2.68
N TYR A 292 14.24 -20.40 1.46
CA TYR A 292 15.34 -20.79 0.57
C TYR A 292 16.07 -19.58 -0.02
N THR A 293 17.36 -19.74 -0.30
CA THR A 293 18.19 -18.75 -1.00
C THR A 293 18.19 -18.95 -2.51
N ILE A 294 18.41 -17.86 -3.26
CA ILE A 294 18.69 -17.94 -4.70
C ILE A 294 20.12 -18.38 -5.00
N PHE A 295 21.04 -18.25 -4.04
CA PHE A 295 22.45 -18.62 -4.12
C PHE A 295 22.74 -19.88 -3.29
N PRO A 296 23.85 -20.60 -3.54
CA PRO A 296 24.22 -21.80 -2.77
C PRO A 296 24.72 -21.43 -1.36
N SER A 297 23.82 -21.43 -0.37
CA SER A 297 24.12 -21.05 1.02
C SER A 297 24.76 -22.19 1.81
N LYS A 298 25.93 -21.90 2.39
CA LYS A 298 26.61 -22.78 3.35
C LYS A 298 25.91 -22.78 4.70
N THR A 299 25.24 -21.68 5.07
CA THR A 299 24.43 -21.64 6.29
C THR A 299 23.28 -22.62 6.18
N LEU A 300 22.48 -22.56 5.11
CA LEU A 300 21.36 -23.50 4.92
C LEU A 300 21.84 -24.96 4.95
N GLU A 301 22.93 -25.27 4.24
CA GLU A 301 23.54 -26.61 4.23
C GLU A 301 23.94 -27.08 5.64
N LYS A 302 24.61 -26.22 6.42
CA LYS A 302 25.01 -26.51 7.82
C LYS A 302 23.82 -26.86 8.71
N TYR A 303 22.66 -26.25 8.46
CA TYR A 303 21.42 -26.53 9.20
C TYR A 303 20.60 -27.68 8.59
N GLY A 304 21.12 -28.39 7.58
CA GLY A 304 20.43 -29.51 6.92
C GLY A 304 19.28 -29.10 6.00
N VAL A 305 19.16 -27.79 5.71
CA VAL A 305 18.14 -27.22 4.81
C VAL A 305 18.67 -27.25 3.38
N ILE A 306 17.76 -27.33 2.40
CA ILE A 306 18.13 -27.19 0.98
C ILE A 306 18.91 -25.88 0.80
N SER A 307 20.15 -25.98 0.31
CA SER A 307 21.10 -24.86 0.25
C SER A 307 20.75 -23.79 -0.79
N GLN A 308 19.90 -24.12 -1.76
CA GLN A 308 19.50 -23.25 -2.85
C GLN A 308 18.19 -23.72 -3.48
N ARG A 309 17.36 -22.77 -3.89
CA ARG A 309 16.16 -23.01 -4.69
C ARG A 309 16.46 -23.83 -5.96
N LYS A 310 15.57 -24.79 -6.25
CA LYS A 310 15.73 -25.76 -7.35
C LYS A 310 15.90 -25.08 -8.70
N GLU A 311 15.16 -23.99 -8.93
CA GLU A 311 15.18 -23.20 -10.15
C GLU A 311 16.52 -22.51 -10.43
N PHE A 312 17.39 -22.35 -9.41
CA PHE A 312 18.70 -21.71 -9.55
C PHE A 312 19.88 -22.69 -9.38
N GLN A 313 19.61 -23.99 -9.21
CA GLN A 313 20.67 -24.99 -9.02
C GLN A 313 21.66 -25.01 -10.20
N GLY A 314 22.94 -25.18 -9.87
CA GLY A 314 24.02 -25.28 -10.85
C GLY A 314 24.72 -23.95 -11.16
N TRP A 315 24.26 -22.83 -10.60
CA TRP A 315 24.93 -21.53 -10.72
C TRP A 315 24.58 -20.59 -9.56
N ASP A 316 25.23 -19.44 -9.48
CA ASP A 316 25.02 -18.43 -8.43
C ASP A 316 24.44 -17.14 -9.04
N PRO A 317 23.10 -16.97 -9.05
CA PRO A 317 22.48 -15.80 -9.64
C PRO A 317 22.80 -14.51 -8.87
N LEU A 318 22.91 -14.54 -7.53
CA LEU A 318 23.17 -13.32 -6.75
C LEU A 318 24.50 -12.71 -7.15
N LYS A 319 25.54 -13.53 -7.32
CA LYS A 319 26.84 -13.08 -7.81
C LYS A 319 26.75 -12.43 -9.19
N VAL A 320 26.01 -13.02 -10.13
CA VAL A 320 25.86 -12.46 -11.48
C VAL A 320 25.06 -11.16 -11.45
N TRP A 321 24.00 -11.08 -10.63
CA TRP A 321 23.24 -9.85 -10.41
C TRP A 321 24.12 -8.71 -9.90
N THR A 322 24.95 -8.93 -8.88
CA THR A 322 25.83 -7.87 -8.35
C THR A 322 26.86 -7.45 -9.40
N GLU A 323 27.54 -8.40 -10.05
CA GLU A 323 28.54 -8.11 -11.10
C GLU A 323 27.96 -7.28 -12.26
N GLU A 324 26.80 -7.66 -12.79
CA GLU A 324 26.21 -6.99 -13.96
C GLU A 324 25.49 -5.69 -13.60
N ALA A 325 24.92 -5.57 -12.40
CA ALA A 325 24.28 -4.35 -11.92
C ALA A 325 25.32 -3.24 -11.71
N HIS A 326 26.47 -3.56 -11.10
CA HIS A 326 27.52 -2.58 -10.84
C HIS A 326 28.15 -2.01 -12.11
N LYS A 327 28.29 -2.82 -13.18
CA LYS A 327 28.71 -2.34 -14.52
C LYS A 327 27.77 -1.26 -15.09
N ARG A 328 26.54 -1.19 -14.59
CA ARG A 328 25.47 -0.29 -15.02
C ARG A 328 25.14 0.79 -13.98
N ASN A 329 25.93 0.89 -12.91
CA ASN A 329 25.68 1.77 -11.77
C ASN A 329 24.30 1.52 -11.12
N VAL A 330 23.85 0.27 -11.14
CA VAL A 330 22.66 -0.20 -10.42
C VAL A 330 23.12 -0.87 -9.13
N LYS A 331 22.49 -0.50 -8.02
CA LYS A 331 22.75 -1.02 -6.69
C LYS A 331 21.84 -2.21 -6.39
N ILE A 332 22.41 -3.28 -5.83
CA ILE A 332 21.68 -4.47 -5.42
C ILE A 332 21.51 -4.46 -3.90
N HIS A 333 20.27 -4.40 -3.45
CA HIS A 333 19.93 -4.60 -2.05
C HIS A 333 19.26 -5.96 -1.91
N VAL A 334 19.74 -6.78 -0.98
CA VAL A 334 19.16 -8.09 -0.72
C VAL A 334 17.81 -7.92 -0.06
N TRP A 335 16.73 -8.34 -0.72
CA TRP A 335 15.41 -8.47 -0.12
C TRP A 335 15.31 -9.83 0.58
N PHE A 336 15.10 -9.80 1.90
CA PHE A 336 15.21 -10.96 2.79
C PHE A 336 13.93 -11.16 3.60
N GLN A 337 13.18 -12.24 3.33
CA GLN A 337 12.02 -12.62 4.12
C GLN A 337 12.48 -13.27 5.43
N THR A 338 12.25 -12.61 6.56
CA THR A 338 12.87 -12.98 7.82
C THR A 338 12.24 -14.19 8.48
N PHE A 339 11.01 -14.03 9.00
CA PHE A 339 10.34 -15.10 9.73
C PHE A 339 9.41 -15.92 8.84
N TYR A 340 8.97 -15.41 7.69
CA TYR A 340 8.11 -16.15 6.77
C TYR A 340 8.91 -17.16 5.95
N VAL A 341 8.48 -18.42 5.96
CA VAL A 341 9.16 -19.53 5.27
C VAL A 341 8.26 -20.24 4.26
N GLY A 342 7.25 -19.54 3.75
CA GLY A 342 6.46 -20.02 2.61
C GLY A 342 5.27 -20.88 2.98
N ASN A 343 4.51 -21.28 1.97
CA ASN A 343 3.27 -22.04 2.06
C ASN A 343 3.39 -23.45 1.46
N GLU A 344 4.62 -23.93 1.28
CA GLU A 344 4.88 -25.30 0.84
C GLU A 344 4.35 -26.29 1.88
N ASP A 345 3.80 -27.41 1.40
CA ASP A 345 3.45 -28.54 2.26
C ASP A 345 4.73 -29.21 2.81
N ILE A 346 5.15 -28.78 3.99
CA ILE A 346 6.40 -29.21 4.64
C ILE A 346 6.46 -30.73 4.84
N SER A 347 5.32 -31.43 4.94
CA SER A 347 5.28 -32.89 5.08
C SER A 347 5.84 -33.63 3.86
N LYS A 348 5.90 -32.96 2.70
CA LYS A 348 6.44 -33.49 1.45
C LYS A 348 7.88 -33.06 1.17
N ASN A 349 8.46 -32.22 2.03
CA ASN A 349 9.80 -31.70 1.87
C ASN A 349 10.61 -31.89 3.15
N PRO A 350 11.36 -33.00 3.29
CA PRO A 350 12.09 -33.31 4.52
C PRO A 350 13.24 -32.33 4.81
N GLN A 351 13.69 -31.57 3.82
CA GLN A 351 14.78 -30.59 3.94
C GLN A 351 14.28 -29.14 4.00
N HIS A 352 12.97 -28.94 4.17
CA HIS A 352 12.42 -27.63 4.53
C HIS A 352 12.82 -27.27 5.96
N VAL A 353 13.06 -25.99 6.26
CA VAL A 353 13.56 -25.53 7.58
C VAL A 353 12.70 -26.00 8.77
N LEU A 354 11.37 -26.03 8.62
CA LEU A 354 10.44 -26.53 9.65
C LEU A 354 10.24 -28.05 9.63
N SER A 355 10.68 -28.75 8.59
CA SER A 355 10.75 -30.22 8.60
C SER A 355 11.98 -30.68 9.37
N VAL A 356 13.10 -29.98 9.18
CA VAL A 356 14.35 -30.23 9.92
C VAL A 356 14.23 -29.78 11.38
N ASN A 357 13.60 -28.62 11.63
CA ASN A 357 13.43 -28.06 12.97
C ASN A 357 11.95 -27.71 13.25
N PRO A 358 11.07 -28.70 13.52
CA PRO A 358 9.65 -28.43 13.76
C PRO A 358 9.36 -27.52 14.96
N SER A 359 10.22 -27.56 15.99
CA SER A 359 10.10 -26.71 17.19
C SER A 359 10.37 -25.23 16.92
N TRP A 360 10.85 -24.87 15.73
CA TRP A 360 11.05 -23.48 15.33
C TRP A 360 9.78 -22.84 14.77
N ALA A 361 8.71 -23.61 14.55
CA ALA A 361 7.45 -23.09 14.03
C ALA A 361 6.77 -22.17 15.05
N ASN A 362 6.26 -21.04 14.56
CA ASN A 362 5.40 -20.16 15.33
C ASN A 362 4.03 -20.80 15.58
N VAL A 363 3.37 -20.43 16.67
CA VAL A 363 2.11 -21.04 17.11
C VAL A 363 1.07 -19.98 17.42
N GLN A 364 -0.11 -20.15 16.82
CA GLN A 364 -1.30 -19.33 17.07
C GLN A 364 -1.98 -19.75 18.37
N LYS A 365 -2.59 -18.82 19.10
CA LYS A 365 -3.23 -19.06 20.41
C LYS A 365 -4.18 -20.26 20.37
N ARG A 366 -5.12 -20.31 19.42
CA ARG A 366 -6.08 -21.42 19.29
C ARG A 366 -5.44 -22.80 19.03
N ASN A 367 -4.18 -22.82 18.62
CA ASN A 367 -3.42 -24.02 18.28
C ASN A 367 -2.26 -24.26 19.26
N TYR A 368 -2.28 -23.66 20.46
CA TYR A 368 -1.16 -23.73 21.42
C TYR A 368 -0.80 -25.15 21.88
N THR A 369 -1.70 -26.12 21.70
CA THR A 369 -1.50 -27.55 21.99
C THR A 369 -1.15 -28.38 20.76
N ALA A 370 -1.02 -27.77 19.59
CA ALA A 370 -0.68 -28.47 18.36
C ALA A 370 0.71 -29.11 18.48
N ASP A 371 0.82 -30.34 18.01
CA ASP A 371 2.05 -31.15 17.98
C ASP A 371 2.87 -30.93 16.70
N LYS A 372 2.28 -30.26 15.71
CA LYS A 372 2.88 -30.00 14.40
C LYS A 372 2.78 -28.52 14.03
N PRO A 373 3.70 -28.02 13.18
CA PRO A 373 3.59 -26.68 12.61
C PRO A 373 2.22 -26.45 11.93
N VAL A 374 1.59 -25.31 12.22
CA VAL A 374 0.31 -24.92 11.61
C VAL A 374 0.51 -23.63 10.80
N PRO A 375 0.10 -23.59 9.52
CA PRO A 375 0.25 -22.39 8.71
C PRO A 375 -0.73 -21.29 9.11
N SER A 376 -0.38 -20.05 8.79
CA SER A 376 -1.24 -18.89 8.99
C SER A 376 -2.23 -18.74 7.84
N GLY A 377 -3.52 -18.92 8.15
CA GLY A 377 -4.60 -18.71 7.18
C GLY A 377 -4.73 -17.26 6.69
N SER A 378 -4.26 -16.29 7.47
CA SER A 378 -4.29 -14.86 7.10
C SER A 378 -3.10 -14.41 6.27
N GLU A 379 -2.09 -15.27 6.10
CA GLU A 379 -0.82 -14.97 5.42
C GLU A 379 -0.55 -16.01 4.33
N HIS A 380 -1.49 -16.13 3.38
CA HIS A 380 -1.39 -17.02 2.22
C HIS A 380 -1.19 -18.52 2.57
N ASN A 381 -1.71 -18.96 3.73
CA ASN A 381 -1.48 -20.31 4.28
C ASN A 381 0.01 -20.61 4.45
N GLY A 382 0.83 -19.61 4.79
CA GLY A 382 2.26 -19.77 4.98
C GLY A 382 2.68 -20.01 6.42
N TYR A 383 3.85 -20.62 6.59
CA TYR A 383 4.50 -20.90 7.85
C TYR A 383 5.45 -19.79 8.26
N PHE A 384 5.63 -19.66 9.56
CA PHE A 384 6.55 -18.69 10.15
C PHE A 384 7.45 -19.36 11.18
N LEU A 385 8.70 -18.92 11.24
CA LEU A 385 9.61 -19.18 12.35
C LEU A 385 9.20 -18.36 13.57
N ASP A 386 9.50 -18.86 14.77
CA ASP A 386 9.23 -18.17 16.04
C ASP A 386 10.33 -17.16 16.39
N PRO A 387 10.03 -15.85 16.43
CA PRO A 387 10.97 -14.83 16.89
C PRO A 387 11.47 -15.03 18.32
N ALA A 388 10.71 -15.69 19.19
CA ALA A 388 11.14 -15.90 20.57
C ALA A 388 12.25 -16.95 20.69
N ASN A 389 12.35 -17.88 19.74
CA ASN A 389 13.33 -18.98 19.78
C ASN A 389 14.76 -18.45 19.50
N PRO A 390 15.72 -18.60 20.44
CA PRO A 390 17.09 -18.10 20.26
C PRO A 390 17.87 -18.78 19.12
N GLN A 391 17.53 -20.03 18.79
CA GLN A 391 18.17 -20.74 17.68
C GLN A 391 17.73 -20.18 16.33
N VAL A 392 16.46 -19.78 16.21
CA VAL A 392 15.93 -19.07 15.02
C VAL A 392 16.64 -17.73 14.85
N GLN A 393 16.79 -16.96 15.93
CA GLN A 393 17.53 -15.69 15.93
C GLN A 393 18.96 -15.87 15.42
N THR A 394 19.67 -16.86 15.96
CA THR A 394 21.05 -17.18 15.58
C THR A 394 21.15 -17.64 14.12
N TYR A 395 20.23 -18.49 13.68
CA TYR A 395 20.16 -18.98 12.30
C TYR A 395 19.98 -17.83 11.30
N LEU A 396 19.02 -16.94 11.54
CA LEU A 396 18.73 -15.80 10.66
C LEU A 396 19.90 -14.80 10.63
N LEU A 397 20.49 -14.47 11.78
CA LEU A 397 21.67 -13.59 11.84
C LEU A 397 22.88 -14.21 11.15
N THR A 398 23.06 -15.53 11.23
CA THR A 398 24.14 -16.24 10.51
C THR A 398 23.92 -16.16 9.00
N LEU A 399 22.70 -16.35 8.52
CA LEU A 399 22.38 -16.27 7.10
C LEU A 399 22.50 -14.83 6.55
N ILE A 400 22.06 -13.84 7.33
CA ILE A 400 22.27 -12.41 7.01
C ILE A 400 23.77 -12.10 6.95
N SER A 401 24.55 -12.59 7.92
CA SER A 401 26.01 -12.42 7.94
C SER A 401 26.67 -13.06 6.71
N GLU A 402 26.24 -14.26 6.30
CA GLU A 402 26.74 -14.93 5.11
C GLU A 402 26.52 -14.08 3.85
N VAL A 403 25.29 -13.65 3.59
CA VAL A 403 24.99 -12.91 2.36
C VAL A 403 25.63 -11.52 2.36
N ALA A 404 25.61 -10.80 3.49
CA ALA A 404 26.11 -9.43 3.55
C ALA A 404 27.64 -9.33 3.54
N ASN A 405 28.34 -10.37 3.99
CA ASN A 405 29.81 -10.35 4.07
C ASN A 405 30.51 -11.09 2.93
N ASN A 406 29.82 -11.94 2.17
CA ASN A 406 30.42 -12.72 1.09
C ASN A 406 30.03 -12.26 -0.32
N TYR A 407 29.02 -11.39 -0.45
CA TYR A 407 28.58 -10.83 -1.73
C TYR A 407 28.79 -9.32 -1.78
N ASP A 408 29.00 -8.81 -3.00
CA ASP A 408 29.15 -7.37 -3.22
C ASP A 408 27.79 -6.66 -3.29
N ILE A 409 27.04 -6.69 -2.19
CA ILE A 409 25.72 -6.05 -2.08
C ILE A 409 25.85 -4.62 -1.57
N ASP A 410 24.92 -3.76 -1.99
CA ASP A 410 24.86 -2.33 -1.63
C ASP A 410 23.97 -2.06 -0.41
N GLY A 411 23.08 -3.00 -0.09
CA GLY A 411 22.17 -2.89 1.03
C GLY A 411 21.39 -4.16 1.33
N LEU A 412 20.59 -4.07 2.37
CA LEU A 412 19.73 -5.13 2.89
C LEU A 412 18.34 -4.52 3.10
N ASN A 413 17.32 -5.16 2.54
CA ASN A 413 15.91 -4.84 2.75
C ASN A 413 15.24 -6.00 3.48
N ILE A 414 15.00 -5.81 4.77
CA ILE A 414 14.44 -6.81 5.67
C ILE A 414 12.92 -6.79 5.59
N ASP A 415 12.33 -7.93 5.25
CA ASP A 415 10.88 -8.12 5.14
C ASP A 415 10.41 -9.24 6.06
N TYR A 416 9.10 -9.34 6.28
CA TYR A 416 8.46 -10.29 7.19
C TYR A 416 9.11 -10.30 8.59
N ILE A 417 9.60 -9.14 9.05
CA ILE A 417 10.18 -8.91 10.37
C ILE A 417 9.08 -8.67 11.41
N ARG A 418 8.21 -9.67 11.54
CA ARG A 418 6.96 -9.59 12.29
C ARG A 418 6.45 -10.97 12.64
N TYR A 419 5.50 -11.02 13.58
CA TYR A 419 4.65 -12.20 13.74
C TYR A 419 3.61 -12.24 12.59
N PRO A 420 2.97 -13.40 12.34
CA PRO A 420 1.85 -13.45 11.41
C PRO A 420 0.72 -12.50 11.85
N VAL A 421 -0.01 -11.93 10.88
CA VAL A 421 -1.13 -11.02 11.17
C VAL A 421 -2.23 -11.74 11.95
N SER A 422 -2.63 -11.13 13.07
CA SER A 422 -3.88 -11.44 13.75
C SER A 422 -5.03 -10.57 13.21
N LEU A 423 -6.27 -10.89 13.58
CA LEU A 423 -7.39 -9.97 13.35
C LEU A 423 -7.14 -8.62 14.06
N PRO A 424 -7.87 -7.55 13.70
CA PRO A 424 -7.82 -6.32 14.46
C PRO A 424 -8.20 -6.53 15.93
N HIS A 425 -7.48 -5.89 16.85
CA HIS A 425 -7.69 -6.05 18.30
C HIS A 425 -9.07 -5.65 18.81
N THR A 426 -9.88 -4.98 18.00
CA THR A 426 -11.27 -4.62 18.28
C THR A 426 -12.28 -5.72 17.89
N PHE A 427 -11.85 -6.79 17.22
CA PHE A 427 -12.73 -7.85 16.74
C PHE A 427 -12.94 -8.92 17.83
N PRO A 428 -14.17 -9.49 17.98
CA PRO A 428 -14.49 -10.43 19.06
C PRO A 428 -13.58 -11.68 19.15
N ASN A 429 -13.05 -12.16 18.03
CA ASN A 429 -12.19 -13.35 17.97
C ASN A 429 -10.69 -13.02 17.91
N TYR A 430 -10.30 -11.78 18.21
CA TYR A 430 -8.91 -11.34 18.12
C TYR A 430 -7.94 -12.27 18.87
N LEU A 431 -8.22 -12.57 20.14
CA LEU A 431 -7.35 -13.34 21.02
C LEU A 431 -6.94 -14.69 20.40
N GLU A 432 -7.90 -15.43 19.87
CA GLU A 432 -7.69 -16.75 19.25
C GLU A 432 -6.84 -16.70 17.98
N THR A 433 -6.72 -15.51 17.38
CA THR A 433 -5.91 -15.29 16.17
C THR A 433 -4.52 -14.76 16.44
N THR A 434 -4.18 -14.43 17.70
CA THR A 434 -2.86 -13.93 18.07
C THR A 434 -1.79 -15.04 18.03
N TRP A 435 -0.53 -14.65 17.79
CA TRP A 435 0.60 -15.57 17.58
C TRP A 435 1.70 -15.45 18.64
N GLY A 436 2.62 -16.41 18.67
CA GLY A 436 3.74 -16.46 19.61
C GLY A 436 3.50 -17.36 20.83
N TYR A 437 2.57 -18.32 20.75
CA TYR A 437 2.25 -19.24 21.84
C TYR A 437 3.08 -20.53 21.80
N THR A 438 4.35 -20.43 21.39
CA THR A 438 5.26 -21.57 21.38
C THR A 438 5.62 -21.99 22.80
N ASN A 439 6.06 -23.24 22.98
CA ASN A 439 6.50 -23.72 24.29
C ASN A 439 7.62 -22.84 24.87
N TYR A 440 8.60 -22.45 24.04
CA TYR A 440 9.68 -21.56 24.47
C TYR A 440 9.14 -20.22 24.98
N ALA A 441 8.32 -19.54 24.18
CA ALA A 441 7.80 -18.21 24.51
C ALA A 441 6.92 -18.23 25.77
N ARG A 442 6.06 -19.25 25.90
CA ARG A 442 5.22 -19.45 27.08
C ARG A 442 6.05 -19.72 28.33
N SER A 443 7.01 -20.64 28.27
CA SER A 443 7.88 -20.96 29.41
C SER A 443 8.70 -19.75 29.87
N GLU A 444 9.25 -18.98 28.94
CA GLU A 444 9.99 -17.77 29.29
C GLU A 444 9.07 -16.71 29.93
N PHE A 445 7.87 -16.50 29.39
CA PHE A 445 6.92 -15.56 29.97
C PHE A 445 6.43 -15.99 31.37
N ILE A 446 6.18 -17.29 31.57
CA ILE A 446 5.87 -17.86 32.89
C ILE A 446 7.02 -17.60 33.87
N SER A 447 8.27 -17.79 33.45
CA SER A 447 9.42 -17.50 34.30
C SER A 447 9.54 -16.03 34.69
N LEU A 448 9.09 -15.11 33.83
CA LEU A 448 9.17 -13.66 34.07
C LEU A 448 8.01 -13.13 34.92
N TYR A 449 6.80 -13.70 34.75
CA TYR A 449 5.56 -13.11 35.30
C TYR A 449 4.68 -14.09 36.08
N GLY A 450 5.05 -15.36 36.18
CA GLY A 450 4.34 -16.39 36.94
C GLY A 450 3.00 -16.85 36.33
N VAL A 451 2.67 -16.41 35.11
CA VAL A 451 1.39 -16.70 34.44
C VAL A 451 1.65 -17.20 33.03
N ASP A 452 0.89 -18.21 32.60
CA ASP A 452 0.92 -18.69 31.22
C ASP A 452 0.16 -17.72 30.31
N PRO A 453 0.79 -17.15 29.27
CA PRO A 453 0.14 -16.13 28.46
C PRO A 453 -1.08 -16.67 27.68
N VAL A 454 -1.25 -18.00 27.55
CA VAL A 454 -2.44 -18.59 26.92
C VAL A 454 -3.72 -18.28 27.71
N THR A 455 -3.64 -18.09 29.02
CA THR A 455 -4.80 -17.80 29.85
C THR A 455 -5.18 -16.32 29.85
N LEU A 456 -4.34 -15.44 29.31
CA LEU A 456 -4.57 -14.00 29.31
C LEU A 456 -5.65 -13.58 28.30
N THR A 457 -6.39 -12.55 28.71
CA THR A 457 -7.41 -11.80 27.97
C THR A 457 -6.95 -10.34 27.79
N GLN A 458 -7.64 -9.56 26.95
CA GLN A 458 -7.27 -8.14 26.73
C GLN A 458 -7.48 -7.26 27.97
N GLN A 459 -8.28 -7.71 28.94
CA GLN A 459 -8.57 -7.00 30.17
C GLN A 459 -7.52 -7.26 31.26
N ASP A 460 -6.69 -8.30 31.10
CA ASP A 460 -5.70 -8.65 32.11
C ASP A 460 -4.54 -7.64 32.13
N PRO A 461 -4.07 -7.20 33.31
CA PRO A 461 -2.95 -6.25 33.41
C PRO A 461 -1.65 -6.73 32.74
N LEU A 462 -1.44 -8.05 32.66
CA LEU A 462 -0.27 -8.66 32.02
C LEU A 462 -0.40 -8.76 30.49
N TRP A 463 -1.55 -8.44 29.89
CA TRP A 463 -1.73 -8.52 28.45
C TRP A 463 -0.77 -7.60 27.68
N GLN A 464 -0.61 -6.37 28.16
CA GLN A 464 0.35 -5.44 27.55
C GLN A 464 1.78 -5.96 27.70
N LYS A 465 2.14 -6.58 28.83
CA LYS A 465 3.46 -7.21 29.01
C LYS A 465 3.69 -8.36 28.03
N TRP A 466 2.64 -9.10 27.67
CA TRP A 466 2.73 -10.14 26.64
C TRP A 466 2.91 -9.56 25.23
N ILE A 467 2.30 -8.42 24.92
CA ILE A 467 2.58 -7.68 23.68
C ILE A 467 4.04 -7.18 23.67
N ASP A 468 4.47 -6.49 24.73
CA ASP A 468 5.82 -5.94 24.87
C ASP A 468 6.89 -7.03 24.75
N TYR A 469 6.68 -8.17 25.40
CA TYR A 469 7.57 -9.33 25.32
C TYR A 469 7.76 -9.78 23.86
N ARG A 470 6.68 -10.00 23.10
CA ARG A 470 6.78 -10.45 21.70
C ARG A 470 7.38 -9.40 20.78
N GLN A 471 7.03 -8.12 20.97
CA GLN A 471 7.67 -7.02 20.24
C GLN A 471 9.18 -6.95 20.51
N SER A 472 9.61 -7.23 21.75
CA SER A 472 11.02 -7.23 22.13
C SER A 472 11.82 -8.30 21.38
N LYS A 473 11.23 -9.46 21.09
CA LYS A 473 11.91 -10.54 20.36
C LYS A 473 12.24 -10.15 18.93
N ILE A 474 11.31 -9.48 18.25
CA ILE A 474 11.57 -8.93 16.91
C ILE A 474 12.59 -7.79 17.01
N THR A 475 12.41 -6.87 17.95
CA THR A 475 13.29 -5.72 18.15
C THR A 475 14.73 -6.15 18.42
N ASN A 476 14.93 -7.22 19.18
CA ASN A 476 16.24 -7.79 19.45
C ASN A 476 16.90 -8.32 18.17
N LEU A 477 16.16 -8.97 17.26
CA LEU A 477 16.73 -9.36 15.97
C LEU A 477 17.18 -8.11 15.20
N VAL A 478 16.29 -7.12 15.06
CA VAL A 478 16.57 -5.89 14.31
C VAL A 478 17.79 -5.15 14.84
N ALA A 479 17.94 -5.04 16.16
CA ALA A 479 19.09 -4.43 16.81
C ALA A 479 20.42 -5.16 16.52
N ASN A 480 20.37 -6.46 16.24
CA ASN A 480 21.54 -7.31 15.99
C ASN A 480 21.85 -7.52 14.49
N ILE A 481 21.03 -7.01 13.57
CA ILE A 481 21.30 -7.13 12.11
C ILE A 481 22.55 -6.34 11.70
N LYS A 482 22.62 -5.05 12.02
CA LYS A 482 23.81 -4.23 11.67
C LYS A 482 25.12 -4.79 12.28
N PRO A 483 25.17 -5.19 13.57
CA PRO A 483 26.37 -5.77 14.17
C PRO A 483 26.99 -6.98 13.45
N VAL A 484 26.19 -7.79 12.75
CA VAL A 484 26.72 -8.98 12.02
C VAL A 484 27.23 -8.66 10.62
N ILE A 485 27.05 -7.42 10.16
CA ILE A 485 27.47 -6.93 8.84
C ILE A 485 28.79 -6.16 9.00
N LYS A 486 29.84 -6.61 8.30
CA LYS A 486 31.19 -6.03 8.38
C LYS A 486 31.39 -4.81 7.49
N ARG A 487 30.49 -4.62 6.51
CA ARG A 487 30.55 -3.54 5.51
C ARG A 487 29.55 -2.45 5.86
N ASN A 488 29.88 -1.21 5.50
CA ASN A 488 28.94 -0.10 5.63
C ASN A 488 27.96 -0.12 4.43
N ILE A 489 26.84 -0.83 4.60
CA ILE A 489 25.76 -0.92 3.61
C ILE A 489 24.46 -0.38 4.20
N LEU A 490 23.53 0.02 3.34
CA LEU A 490 22.21 0.50 3.78
C LEU A 490 21.39 -0.67 4.37
N VAL A 491 20.91 -0.55 5.60
CA VAL A 491 19.94 -1.50 6.17
C VAL A 491 18.56 -0.86 6.23
N SER A 492 17.64 -1.38 5.44
CA SER A 492 16.25 -0.94 5.36
C SER A 492 15.30 -2.05 5.79
N THR A 493 14.07 -1.69 6.17
CA THR A 493 13.05 -2.68 6.55
C THR A 493 11.66 -2.31 6.04
N VAL A 494 10.94 -3.32 5.56
CA VAL A 494 9.53 -3.25 5.19
C VAL A 494 8.68 -3.10 6.43
N VAL A 495 7.82 -2.08 6.46
CA VAL A 495 6.95 -1.80 7.60
C VAL A 495 5.51 -1.59 7.18
N PHE A 496 4.59 -1.99 8.07
CA PHE A 496 3.23 -1.50 8.03
C PHE A 496 3.20 -0.13 8.71
N PRO A 497 2.87 0.95 7.98
CA PRO A 497 3.08 2.31 8.46
C PRO A 497 2.13 2.72 9.59
N ASP A 498 0.95 2.12 9.72
CA ASP A 498 0.07 2.39 10.86
C ASP A 498 0.68 1.82 12.14
N ILE A 499 1.17 2.69 13.04
CA ILE A 499 1.85 2.26 14.28
C ILE A 499 0.91 1.54 15.26
N GLU A 500 -0.36 1.96 15.32
CA GLU A 500 -1.32 1.40 16.28
C GLU A 500 -1.68 -0.02 15.86
N GLU A 501 -1.92 -0.22 14.56
CA GLU A 501 -2.21 -1.52 14.01
C GLU A 501 -0.96 -2.43 13.99
N SER A 502 0.17 -1.93 13.50
CA SER A 502 1.39 -2.73 13.31
C SER A 502 1.99 -3.21 14.63
N SER A 503 1.94 -2.39 15.69
CA SER A 503 2.48 -2.76 17.00
C SER A 503 1.65 -3.83 17.71
N ILE A 504 0.36 -3.96 17.39
CA ILE A 504 -0.54 -4.92 18.07
C ILE A 504 -0.80 -6.15 17.21
N ASN A 505 -1.27 -5.98 15.97
CA ASN A 505 -1.73 -7.09 15.15
C ASN A 505 -0.58 -7.82 14.42
N LYS A 506 0.57 -7.15 14.30
CA LYS A 506 1.78 -7.63 13.60
C LYS A 506 3.00 -7.68 14.52
N LEU A 507 2.90 -7.05 15.69
CA LEU A 507 3.96 -6.94 16.70
C LEU A 507 5.23 -6.27 16.17
N GLN A 508 5.07 -5.41 15.15
CA GLN A 508 6.13 -4.64 14.53
C GLN A 508 6.22 -3.27 15.20
N ASN A 509 7.26 -3.03 16.01
CA ASN A 509 7.46 -1.76 16.70
C ASN A 509 8.54 -0.91 16.03
N TRP A 510 8.26 -0.48 14.80
CA TRP A 510 9.21 0.30 14.01
C TRP A 510 9.52 1.67 14.62
N LYS A 511 8.64 2.23 15.49
CA LYS A 511 8.94 3.46 16.24
C LYS A 511 10.18 3.29 17.11
N VAL A 512 10.32 2.16 17.81
CA VAL A 512 11.51 1.85 18.61
C VAL A 512 12.73 1.68 17.72
N TRP A 513 12.58 1.00 16.59
CA TRP A 513 13.71 0.73 15.68
C TRP A 513 14.27 2.01 15.08
N GLY A 514 13.40 2.93 14.66
CA GLY A 514 13.79 4.20 14.09
C GLY A 514 14.43 5.14 15.12
N ASN A 515 13.84 5.25 16.32
CA ASN A 515 14.39 6.12 17.37
C ASN A 515 15.74 5.63 17.92
N ASN A 516 15.99 4.33 17.92
CA ASN A 516 17.29 3.76 18.29
C ASN A 516 18.25 3.58 17.10
N ARG A 517 17.84 3.96 15.88
CA ARG A 517 18.65 3.86 14.66
C ARG A 517 19.17 2.45 14.35
N TYR A 518 18.40 1.42 14.72
CA TYR A 518 18.75 0.04 14.42
C TYR A 518 18.74 -0.26 12.91
N VAL A 519 17.98 0.54 12.15
CA VAL A 519 17.96 0.53 10.68
C VAL A 519 18.19 1.95 10.15
N ASP A 520 18.59 2.06 8.89
CA ASP A 520 18.83 3.34 8.20
C ASP A 520 17.57 3.85 7.50
N ALA A 521 16.68 2.95 7.07
CA ALA A 521 15.50 3.32 6.31
C ALA A 521 14.28 2.44 6.59
N PHE A 522 13.10 3.02 6.40
CA PHE A 522 11.84 2.30 6.32
C PHE A 522 11.31 2.30 4.89
N THR A 523 10.76 1.17 4.48
CA THR A 523 10.04 1.00 3.22
C THR A 523 8.57 0.68 3.51
N PRO A 524 7.74 1.69 3.87
CA PRO A 524 6.35 1.45 4.24
C PRO A 524 5.51 0.99 3.05
N LEU A 525 4.65 0.00 3.28
CA LEU A 525 3.76 -0.54 2.25
C LEU A 525 2.57 0.39 1.99
N VAL A 526 2.47 0.94 0.77
CA VAL A 526 1.34 1.75 0.32
C VAL A 526 0.49 0.91 -0.63
N MET A 527 -0.43 0.13 -0.07
CA MET A 527 -1.26 -0.85 -0.80
C MET A 527 -2.60 -0.25 -1.24
N GLY A 528 -2.55 0.78 -2.08
CA GLY A 528 -3.73 1.43 -2.67
C GLY A 528 -3.31 2.52 -3.65
N SER A 529 -4.28 3.15 -4.34
CA SER A 529 -4.03 4.19 -5.35
C SER A 529 -4.09 5.63 -4.82
N ASP A 530 -4.47 5.81 -3.55
CA ASP A 530 -4.69 7.13 -2.97
C ASP A 530 -3.36 7.84 -2.65
N GLU A 531 -3.18 9.04 -3.19
CA GLU A 531 -2.04 9.90 -2.90
C GLU A 531 -2.01 10.42 -1.45
N SER A 532 -3.19 10.58 -0.84
CA SER A 532 -3.35 11.00 0.55
C SER A 532 -2.91 9.90 1.50
N LEU A 533 -3.17 8.63 1.16
CA LEU A 533 -2.68 7.49 1.91
C LEU A 533 -1.14 7.47 1.92
N ALA A 534 -0.52 7.60 0.74
CA ALA A 534 0.93 7.67 0.60
C ALA A 534 1.53 8.83 1.43
N LYS A 535 0.94 10.03 1.32
CA LYS A 535 1.32 11.21 2.11
C LYS A 535 1.23 10.95 3.60
N ASN A 536 0.09 10.44 4.08
CA ASN A 536 -0.19 10.26 5.51
C ASN A 536 0.76 9.24 6.14
N TYR A 537 1.06 8.14 5.45
CA TYR A 537 2.01 7.14 5.93
C TYR A 537 3.43 7.67 6.05
N VAL A 538 3.90 8.43 5.04
CA VAL A 538 5.19 9.11 5.14
C VAL A 538 5.19 10.10 6.32
N GLN A 539 4.16 10.94 6.43
CA GLN A 539 4.06 11.96 7.47
C GLN A 539 4.00 11.34 8.88
N GLN A 540 3.26 10.24 9.06
CA GLN A 540 3.17 9.53 10.34
C GLN A 540 4.55 9.03 10.81
N ILE A 541 5.32 8.42 9.90
CA ILE A 541 6.69 8.00 10.20
C ILE A 541 7.56 9.21 10.52
N LYS A 542 7.57 10.24 9.68
CA LYS A 542 8.37 11.46 9.91
C LYS A 542 8.04 12.14 11.24
N ASN A 543 6.78 12.17 11.65
CA ASN A 543 6.35 12.73 12.93
C ASN A 543 6.84 11.91 14.14
N LEU A 544 6.93 10.59 14.01
CA LEU A 544 7.25 9.69 15.12
C LEU A 544 8.74 9.39 15.29
N VAL A 545 9.52 9.43 14.20
CA VAL A 545 10.96 9.12 14.20
C VAL A 545 11.85 10.19 13.56
N GLY A 546 11.26 11.27 13.03
CA GLY A 546 12.01 12.43 12.52
C GLY A 546 12.95 12.09 11.36
N ASN A 547 14.19 12.59 11.45
CA ASN A 547 15.27 12.33 10.49
C ASN A 547 16.19 11.18 10.93
N ASN A 548 15.81 10.38 11.93
CA ASN A 548 16.62 9.24 12.38
C ASN A 548 16.68 8.11 11.33
N VAL A 549 15.72 8.09 10.41
CA VAL A 549 15.63 7.12 9.31
C VAL A 549 15.20 7.81 8.03
N TYR A 550 15.64 7.28 6.90
CA TYR A 550 15.08 7.59 5.59
C TYR A 550 13.72 6.89 5.42
N VAL A 551 12.85 7.45 4.58
CA VAL A 551 11.54 6.89 4.27
C VAL A 551 11.42 6.73 2.76
N TYR A 552 11.29 5.48 2.31
CA TYR A 552 11.15 5.10 0.91
C TYR A 552 9.82 4.36 0.70
N PRO A 553 8.68 5.07 0.60
CA PRO A 553 7.38 4.43 0.44
C PRO A 553 7.38 3.46 -0.75
N GLY A 554 6.89 2.26 -0.47
CA GLY A 554 6.67 1.21 -1.44
C GLY A 554 5.31 1.37 -2.09
N LEU A 555 5.28 1.79 -3.36
CA LEU A 555 4.05 2.09 -4.10
C LEU A 555 3.60 0.88 -4.89
N PHE A 556 2.38 0.40 -4.63
CA PHE A 556 1.81 -0.82 -5.22
C PHE A 556 0.98 -0.56 -6.48
N GLU A 557 0.97 0.67 -7.00
CA GLU A 557 0.11 1.06 -8.12
C GLU A 557 0.21 0.12 -9.33
N PRO A 558 1.41 -0.32 -9.78
CA PRO A 558 1.51 -1.31 -10.84
C PRO A 558 0.91 -2.67 -10.47
N PHE A 559 1.17 -3.16 -9.25
CA PHE A 559 0.69 -4.44 -8.75
C PHE A 559 -0.84 -4.52 -8.74
N ILE A 560 -1.52 -3.45 -8.34
CA ILE A 560 -3.00 -3.40 -8.33
C ILE A 560 -3.60 -3.04 -9.71
N SER A 561 -2.77 -3.00 -10.76
CA SER A 561 -3.17 -2.62 -12.12
C SER A 561 -3.82 -1.24 -12.20
N GLY A 562 -3.30 -0.31 -11.40
CA GLY A 562 -3.74 1.07 -11.33
C GLY A 562 -3.28 1.92 -12.51
N SER A 563 -3.28 3.25 -12.35
CA SER A 563 -2.92 4.17 -13.44
C SER A 563 -1.55 4.83 -13.24
N PRO A 564 -0.77 5.09 -14.31
CA PRO A 564 0.49 5.81 -14.16
C PRO A 564 0.30 7.25 -13.65
N ALA A 565 -0.88 7.86 -13.84
CA ALA A 565 -1.17 9.18 -13.29
C ALA A 565 -1.28 9.13 -11.77
N ASP A 566 -1.98 8.13 -11.23
CA ASP A 566 -2.12 7.93 -9.78
C ASP A 566 -0.75 7.60 -9.15
N LEU A 567 0.08 6.79 -9.81
CA LEU A 567 1.45 6.55 -9.37
C LEU A 567 2.26 7.85 -9.24
N LEU A 568 2.19 8.72 -10.24
CA LEU A 568 2.92 9.99 -10.22
C LEU A 568 2.40 10.93 -9.13
N LEU A 569 1.09 10.94 -8.88
CA LEU A 569 0.46 11.69 -7.79
C LEU A 569 0.89 11.16 -6.41
N GLN A 570 0.98 9.84 -6.24
CA GLN A 570 1.55 9.22 -5.03
C GLN A 570 3.01 9.59 -4.83
N ILE A 571 3.81 9.61 -5.90
CA ILE A 571 5.22 10.03 -5.87
C ILE A 571 5.32 11.48 -5.41
N GLU A 572 4.59 12.40 -6.04
CA GLU A 572 4.60 13.81 -5.69
C GLU A 572 4.14 14.06 -4.24
N SER A 573 3.05 13.42 -3.83
CA SER A 573 2.50 13.56 -2.48
C SER A 573 3.44 12.98 -1.42
N SER A 574 4.09 11.85 -1.69
CA SER A 574 5.14 11.28 -0.83
C SER A 574 6.34 12.21 -0.70
N ARG A 575 6.79 12.79 -1.82
CA ARG A 575 7.87 13.78 -1.87
C ARG A 575 7.55 15.04 -1.06
N ASN A 576 6.31 15.51 -1.13
CA ASN A 576 5.84 16.67 -0.37
C ASN A 576 5.71 16.36 1.13
N ALA A 577 5.48 15.10 1.51
CA ALA A 577 5.47 14.63 2.89
C ALA A 577 6.88 14.43 3.50
N GLY A 578 7.94 14.57 2.69
CA GLY A 578 9.32 14.40 3.15
C GLY A 578 9.91 13.00 2.95
N ALA A 579 9.36 12.21 2.02
CA ALA A 579 10.01 10.98 1.58
C ALA A 579 11.41 11.26 1.04
N SER A 580 12.34 10.35 1.33
CA SER A 580 13.76 10.43 0.92
C SER A 580 14.04 9.67 -0.39
N GLY A 581 13.01 9.02 -0.93
CA GLY A 581 13.07 8.13 -2.08
C GLY A 581 11.72 7.49 -2.34
N ILE A 582 11.64 6.70 -3.39
CA ILE A 582 10.45 5.97 -3.83
C ILE A 582 10.87 4.57 -4.23
N VAL A 583 10.09 3.56 -3.82
CA VAL A 583 10.28 2.17 -4.27
C VAL A 583 9.01 1.69 -4.94
N ILE A 584 9.15 1.09 -6.12
CA ILE A 584 8.01 0.53 -6.86
C ILE A 584 7.85 -0.95 -6.49
N PHE A 585 6.63 -1.35 -6.16
CA PHE A 585 6.25 -2.76 -5.99
C PHE A 585 5.32 -3.16 -7.15
N ASP A 586 5.74 -4.00 -8.09
CA ASP A 586 7.06 -4.66 -8.24
C ASP A 586 7.45 -4.73 -9.73
N TYR A 587 8.62 -5.33 -10.03
CA TYR A 587 9.10 -5.47 -11.41
C TYR A 587 8.17 -6.31 -12.31
N ALA A 588 7.56 -7.37 -11.78
CA ALA A 588 6.69 -8.25 -12.56
C ALA A 588 5.44 -7.52 -13.09
N HIS A 589 4.98 -6.48 -12.39
CA HIS A 589 3.82 -5.68 -12.79
C HIS A 589 4.19 -4.34 -13.45
N LEU A 590 5.49 -4.01 -13.54
CA LEU A 590 5.98 -2.79 -14.18
C LEU A 590 5.96 -2.90 -15.72
N ASN A 591 4.79 -2.63 -16.31
CA ASN A 591 4.60 -2.60 -17.76
C ASN A 591 5.05 -1.26 -18.40
N GLN A 592 5.05 -1.22 -19.74
CA GLN A 592 5.56 -0.08 -20.51
C GLN A 592 4.89 1.26 -20.16
N ARG A 593 3.59 1.27 -19.83
CA ARG A 593 2.86 2.52 -19.51
C ARG A 593 3.43 3.21 -18.26
N PHE A 594 3.85 2.42 -17.26
CA PHE A 594 4.49 2.95 -16.06
C PHE A 594 5.95 3.34 -16.32
N ILE A 595 6.67 2.54 -17.13
CA ILE A 595 8.03 2.86 -17.58
C ILE A 595 8.07 4.22 -18.27
N ASP A 596 7.16 4.46 -19.21
CA ASP A 596 7.06 5.73 -19.95
C ASP A 596 6.77 6.90 -18.99
N ALA A 597 5.83 6.73 -18.06
CA ALA A 597 5.46 7.76 -17.10
C ALA A 597 6.59 8.12 -16.12
N LEU A 598 7.28 7.12 -15.56
CA LEU A 598 8.41 7.32 -14.65
C LEU A 598 9.61 7.90 -15.40
N GLY A 599 9.91 7.34 -16.57
CA GLY A 599 11.04 7.70 -17.42
C GLY A 599 10.88 9.03 -18.14
N ALA A 600 9.66 9.59 -18.21
CA ALA A 600 9.42 10.90 -18.81
C ALA A 600 10.09 12.03 -18.03
N ARG A 601 10.04 11.99 -16.69
CA ARG A 601 10.65 13.01 -15.83
C ARG A 601 10.75 12.65 -14.35
N ALA A 602 9.86 11.80 -13.84
CA ALA A 602 9.76 11.56 -12.41
C ALA A 602 10.99 10.87 -11.84
N PHE A 603 11.64 9.97 -12.58
CA PHE A 603 12.85 9.27 -12.16
C PHE A 603 14.11 9.62 -12.96
N LYS A 604 13.97 10.40 -14.03
CA LYS A 604 15.11 10.95 -14.79
C LYS A 604 15.34 12.40 -14.41
N THR A 605 16.53 12.71 -13.93
CA THR A 605 17.00 14.10 -13.88
C THR A 605 17.12 14.61 -15.32
N ALA A 606 16.73 15.86 -15.56
CA ALA A 606 17.00 16.48 -16.85
C ALA A 606 18.51 16.37 -17.14
N PRO A 607 18.92 16.02 -18.38
CA PRO A 607 20.32 15.86 -18.75
C PRO A 607 21.16 17.12 -18.51
#